data_AF-A0A7V0SRI3-F1
#
_entry.id   AF-A0A7V0SRI3-F1
#
_cell.length_a   1.000
_cell.length_b   1.000
_cell.length_c   1.000
_cell.angle_alpha   90.00
_cell.angle_beta   90.00
_cell.angle_gamma   90.00
#
_symmetry.space_group_name_H-M   'P 1'
#
loop_
_entity.id
_entity.type
_entity.pdbx_description
1 polymer ?
#
loop_
_entity_poly.entity_id
_entity_poly.type
_entity_poly.pdbx_seq_one_letter_code
_entity_poly.pdbx_strand_id
1 'polypeptide(L)'
;MREWIVTNGLGGYASLNNSMTNSRKFHGLLVASLNPPTERWVFVSNIFNTVLIGDKIYDLTQCKSKFSFKYFPTFTYDVEGIEIKKTVFMQHQKNTTIIRYDVKTDKPIT
;
A
#
# COMPACT_ATOMS: atom_id res chain seq x y z
N MET A 1 -10.59 -1.50 14.44
CA MET A 1 -9.88 -1.52 13.15
C MET A 1 -9.01 -0.26 13.07
N ARG A 2 -7.72 -0.37 12.71
CA ARG A 2 -6.80 0.78 12.70
C ARG A 2 -6.65 1.30 11.27
N GLU A 3 -6.69 2.61 11.08
CA GLU A 3 -6.52 3.27 9.78
C GLU A 3 -5.15 3.95 9.69
N TRP A 4 -4.68 4.22 8.47
CA TRP A 4 -3.45 4.98 8.21
C TRP A 4 -3.68 5.98 7.08
N ILE A 5 -2.92 7.07 7.11
CA ILE A 5 -2.93 8.10 6.07
C ILE A 5 -1.51 8.63 5.86
N VAL A 6 -1.14 8.87 4.60
CA VAL A 6 0.07 9.60 4.21
C VAL A 6 -0.34 10.71 3.26
N THR A 7 0.07 11.94 3.53
CA THR A 7 -0.29 13.12 2.71
C THR A 7 0.86 13.52 1.80
N ASN A 8 0.54 14.26 0.73
CA ASN A 8 1.54 14.80 -0.20
C ASN A 8 1.81 16.29 -0.05
N GLY A 9 1.16 16.99 0.90
CA GLY A 9 1.32 18.43 1.11
C GLY A 9 0.41 19.33 0.24
N LEU A 10 -0.29 18.79 -0.76
CA LEU A 10 -1.25 19.51 -1.62
C LEU A 10 -2.72 19.32 -1.23
N GLY A 11 -2.98 18.66 -0.10
CA GLY A 11 -4.32 18.22 0.27
C GLY A 11 -4.74 16.86 -0.33
N GLY A 12 -3.84 16.21 -1.10
CA GLY A 12 -3.94 14.82 -1.53
C GLY A 12 -3.31 13.85 -0.53
N TYR A 13 -3.74 12.59 -0.58
CA TYR A 13 -3.29 11.54 0.34
C TYR A 13 -3.47 10.12 -0.21
N ALA A 14 -2.81 9.17 0.46
CA ALA A 14 -3.07 7.74 0.40
C ALA A 14 -3.58 7.27 1.78
N SER A 15 -4.65 6.50 1.82
CA SER A 15 -5.21 5.94 3.06
C SER A 15 -5.95 4.63 2.82
N LEU A 16 -5.74 3.67 3.73
CA LEU A 16 -6.49 2.42 3.85
C LEU A 16 -6.52 2.04 5.35
N ASN A 17 -7.06 0.87 5.67
CA ASN A 17 -6.85 0.29 6.99
C ASN A 17 -5.53 -0.49 7.10
N ASN A 18 -5.21 -0.92 8.32
CA ASN A 18 -4.04 -1.72 8.65
C ASN A 18 -4.05 -3.16 8.10
N SER A 19 -5.04 -3.50 7.27
CA SER A 19 -5.11 -4.74 6.48
C SER A 19 -5.18 -4.46 4.97
N MET A 20 -4.82 -3.25 4.52
CA MET A 20 -4.88 -2.84 3.11
C MET A 20 -6.28 -2.94 2.48
N THR A 21 -7.36 -2.73 3.23
CA THR A 21 -8.73 -2.73 2.67
C THR A 21 -9.45 -1.38 2.82
N ASN A 22 -10.38 -1.14 1.90
CA ASN A 22 -11.21 0.07 1.84
C ASN A 22 -12.45 -0.14 2.73
N SER A 23 -12.55 0.59 3.83
CA SER A 23 -13.70 0.58 4.75
C SER A 23 -14.49 1.89 4.74
N ARG A 24 -14.05 2.88 3.95
CA ARG A 24 -14.57 4.25 3.88
C ARG A 24 -14.64 4.73 2.43
N LYS A 25 -15.57 5.65 2.15
CA LYS A 25 -15.79 6.23 0.81
C LYS A 25 -14.53 6.84 0.18
N PHE A 26 -13.66 7.43 0.98
CA PHE A 26 -12.43 8.10 0.53
C PHE A 26 -11.16 7.37 0.95
N HIS A 27 -11.23 6.05 1.17
CA HIS A 27 -10.04 5.21 1.19
C HIS A 27 -9.53 5.00 -0.23
N GLY A 28 -8.25 5.26 -0.45
CA GLY A 28 -7.62 5.21 -1.76
C GLY A 28 -6.10 5.23 -1.64
N LEU A 29 -5.41 4.54 -2.54
CA LEU A 29 -3.96 4.67 -2.69
C LEU A 29 -3.57 5.96 -3.41
N LEU A 30 -4.45 6.59 -4.18
CA LEU A 30 -4.25 7.93 -4.72
C LEU A 30 -5.55 8.73 -4.65
N VAL A 31 -5.69 9.52 -3.59
CA VAL A 31 -6.74 10.54 -3.46
C VAL A 31 -6.10 11.89 -3.75
N ALA A 32 -6.29 12.40 -4.95
CA ALA A 32 -5.69 13.66 -5.40
C ALA A 32 -6.68 14.81 -5.21
N SER A 33 -6.15 15.97 -4.78
CA SER A 33 -6.87 17.24 -4.81
C SER A 33 -6.52 17.93 -6.13
N LEU A 34 -7.51 18.10 -7.02
CA LEU A 34 -7.29 18.73 -8.33
C LEU A 34 -7.26 20.26 -8.25
N ASN A 35 -7.92 20.81 -7.22
CA ASN A 35 -7.88 22.21 -6.85
C ASN A 35 -7.54 22.31 -5.34
N PRO A 36 -6.26 22.25 -4.95
CA PRO A 36 -5.83 22.23 -3.55
C PRO A 36 -6.52 23.29 -2.66
N PRO A 37 -7.12 22.94 -1.50
CA PRO A 37 -7.25 21.61 -0.88
C PRO A 37 -8.62 20.92 -1.10
N THR A 38 -9.42 21.35 -2.07
CA THR A 38 -10.78 20.85 -2.37
C THR A 38 -10.78 19.89 -3.56
N GLU A 39 -11.96 19.53 -4.09
CA GLU A 39 -12.11 18.72 -5.30
C GLU A 39 -11.25 17.44 -5.28
N ARG A 40 -11.53 16.59 -4.28
CA ARG A 40 -10.81 15.34 -4.10
C ARG A 40 -11.40 14.23 -4.96
N TRP A 41 -10.52 13.57 -5.70
CA TRP A 41 -10.85 12.45 -6.57
C TRP A 41 -10.03 11.22 -6.15
N VAL A 42 -10.69 10.07 -6.09
CA VAL A 42 -10.02 8.78 -5.87
C VAL A 42 -9.61 8.23 -7.24
N PHE A 43 -8.35 8.39 -7.60
CA PHE A 43 -7.80 7.89 -8.86
C PHE A 43 -7.37 6.43 -8.76
N VAL A 44 -6.84 6.02 -7.61
CA VAL A 44 -6.48 4.62 -7.34
C VAL A 44 -7.10 4.22 -6.01
N SER A 45 -8.06 3.29 -6.05
CA SER A 45 -8.76 2.81 -4.85
C SER A 45 -7.89 1.84 -4.04
N ASN A 46 -7.29 0.85 -4.69
CA ASN A 46 -6.44 -0.15 -4.07
C ASN A 46 -5.58 -0.88 -5.12
N ILE A 47 -4.61 -1.65 -4.67
CA ILE A 47 -3.79 -2.56 -5.48
C ILE A 47 -3.68 -3.89 -4.73
N PHE A 48 -4.12 -4.96 -5.40
CA PHE A 48 -3.98 -6.34 -4.96
C PHE A 48 -2.81 -6.99 -5.71
N ASN A 49 -2.08 -7.86 -5.03
CA ASN A 49 -0.85 -8.44 -5.55
C ASN A 49 -0.84 -9.95 -5.31
N THR A 50 -0.37 -10.68 -6.31
CA THR A 50 -0.07 -12.10 -6.23
C THR A 50 1.43 -12.29 -6.37
N VAL A 51 1.96 -13.36 -5.80
CA VAL A 51 3.37 -13.75 -5.91
C VAL A 51 3.43 -15.18 -6.42
N LEU A 52 4.29 -15.42 -7.41
CA LEU A 52 4.58 -16.76 -7.92
C LEU A 52 5.86 -17.28 -7.26
N ILE A 53 5.77 -18.44 -6.60
CA ILE A 53 6.90 -19.11 -5.95
C ILE A 53 6.95 -20.54 -6.47
N GLY A 54 7.95 -20.84 -7.32
CA GLY A 54 7.93 -22.06 -8.12
C GLY A 54 6.69 -22.07 -9.02
N ASP A 55 5.85 -23.10 -8.90
CA ASP A 55 4.60 -23.24 -9.67
C ASP A 55 3.34 -22.83 -8.89
N LYS A 56 3.49 -22.22 -7.71
CA LYS A 56 2.36 -21.85 -6.84
C LYS A 56 2.15 -20.33 -6.80
N ILE A 57 0.90 -19.91 -7.01
CA ILE A 57 0.48 -18.51 -6.91
C ILE A 57 -0.12 -18.27 -5.53
N TYR A 58 0.36 -17.23 -4.85
CA TYR A 58 -0.11 -16.79 -3.55
C TYR A 58 -0.74 -15.40 -3.68
N ASP A 59 -2.00 -15.26 -3.28
CA ASP A 59 -2.68 -13.97 -3.19
C ASP A 59 -2.35 -13.29 -1.85
N LEU A 60 -1.61 -12.17 -1.90
CA LEU A 60 -1.19 -11.45 -0.71
C LEU A 60 -2.37 -10.86 0.08
N THR A 61 -3.56 -10.74 -0.51
CA THR A 61 -4.76 -10.30 0.21
C THR A 61 -5.28 -11.35 1.19
N GLN A 62 -4.95 -12.63 0.95
CA GLN A 62 -5.32 -13.76 1.79
C GLN A 62 -4.24 -14.09 2.84
N CYS A 63 -3.03 -13.55 2.65
CA CYS A 63 -1.93 -13.71 3.59
C CYS A 63 -2.08 -12.79 4.81
N LYS A 64 -1.80 -13.32 6.00
CA LYS A 64 -1.68 -12.49 7.20
C LYS A 64 -0.46 -11.57 7.06
N SER A 65 -0.64 -10.29 7.32
CA SER A 65 0.44 -9.30 7.33
C SER A 65 0.64 -8.70 8.71
N LYS A 66 1.89 -8.32 9.00
CA LYS A 66 2.25 -7.48 10.15
C LYS A 66 2.29 -6.03 9.70
N PHE A 67 1.49 -5.18 10.34
CA PHE A 67 1.44 -3.75 10.06
C PHE A 67 2.36 -2.96 10.99
N SER A 68 3.13 -2.03 10.42
CA SER A 68 3.94 -1.06 11.15
C SER A 68 3.79 0.32 10.51
N PHE A 69 3.80 1.37 11.33
CA PHE A 69 3.78 2.75 10.88
C PHE A 69 4.77 3.58 11.71
N LYS A 70 6.07 3.34 11.49
CA LYS A 70 7.14 4.15 12.10
C LYS A 70 7.36 5.48 11.36
N TYR A 71 7.47 5.40 10.04
CA TYR A 71 7.61 6.57 9.14
C TYR A 71 6.58 6.54 8.03
N PHE A 72 6.39 5.35 7.44
CA PHE A 72 5.41 5.08 6.40
C PHE A 72 4.69 3.78 6.71
N PRO A 73 3.39 3.65 6.34
CA PRO A 73 2.65 2.41 6.47
C PRO A 73 3.38 1.29 5.72
N THR A 74 3.73 0.26 6.47
CA THR A 74 4.52 -0.88 5.99
C THR A 74 3.84 -2.17 6.39
N PHE A 75 3.68 -3.06 5.42
CA PHE A 75 3.05 -4.36 5.55
C PHE A 75 4.10 -5.42 5.27
N THR A 76 4.36 -6.28 6.25
CA THR A 76 5.30 -7.40 6.10
C THR A 76 4.51 -8.70 5.97
N TYR A 77 4.75 -9.42 4.89
CA TYR A 77 4.20 -10.73 4.58
C TYR A 77 5.31 -11.78 4.70
N ASP A 78 4.95 -12.96 5.18
CA ASP A 78 5.80 -14.16 5.15
C ASP A 78 5.05 -15.21 4.33
N VAL A 79 5.62 -15.60 3.18
CA VAL A 79 5.02 -16.55 2.25
C VAL A 79 6.09 -17.57 1.87
N GLU A 80 5.93 -18.82 2.30
CA GLU A 80 6.89 -19.92 2.01
C GLU A 80 8.35 -19.61 2.40
N GLY A 81 8.53 -18.85 3.49
CA GLY A 81 9.83 -18.41 3.99
C GLY A 81 10.41 -17.18 3.29
N ILE A 82 9.65 -16.54 2.40
CA ILE A 82 10.03 -15.29 1.72
C ILE A 82 9.42 -14.11 2.48
N GLU A 83 10.25 -13.17 2.91
CA GLU A 83 9.79 -11.93 3.55
C GLU A 83 9.55 -10.86 2.48
N ILE A 84 8.31 -10.38 2.38
CA ILE A 84 7.93 -9.30 1.46
C ILE A 84 7.48 -8.10 2.29
N LYS A 85 8.16 -6.97 2.13
CA LYS A 85 7.80 -5.69 2.75
C LYS A 85 7.22 -4.75 1.71
N LYS A 86 5.94 -4.40 1.87
CA LYS A 86 5.24 -3.40 1.07
C LYS A 86 5.14 -2.11 1.87
N THR A 87 5.79 -1.04 1.40
CA THR A 87 5.74 0.29 2.02
C THR A 87 5.06 1.28 1.09
N VAL A 88 4.10 2.04 1.62
CA VAL A 88 3.35 3.05 0.84
C VAL A 88 3.73 4.45 1.31
N PHE A 89 4.07 5.33 0.40
CA PHE A 89 4.33 6.75 0.69
C PHE A 89 3.97 7.63 -0.50
N MET A 90 3.88 8.94 -0.28
CA MET A 90 3.60 9.89 -1.36
C MET A 90 4.79 10.81 -1.57
N GLN A 91 4.99 11.20 -2.83
CA GLN A 91 5.97 12.21 -3.16
C GLN A 91 5.47 13.59 -2.70
N HIS A 92 6.34 14.34 -2.01
CA HIS A 92 6.02 15.69 -1.57
C HIS A 92 5.69 16.61 -2.77
N GLN A 93 4.61 17.37 -2.64
CA GLN A 93 4.06 18.30 -3.65
C GLN A 93 3.72 17.66 -5.00
N LYS A 94 3.41 16.36 -5.04
CA LYS A 94 2.93 15.68 -6.25
C LYS A 94 1.79 14.72 -5.96
N ASN A 95 0.81 14.63 -6.86
CA ASN A 95 -0.24 13.61 -6.82
C ASN A 95 0.32 12.26 -7.30
N THR A 96 1.24 11.70 -6.52
CA THR A 96 1.97 10.47 -6.86
C THR A 96 2.16 9.64 -5.60
N THR A 97 1.65 8.41 -5.64
CA THR A 97 1.86 7.41 -4.60
C THR A 97 2.91 6.43 -5.06
N ILE A 98 3.90 6.18 -4.20
CA ILE A 98 4.97 5.22 -4.41
C ILE A 98 4.69 4.03 -3.50
N ILE A 99 4.71 2.85 -4.11
CA ILE A 99 4.63 1.59 -3.40
C ILE A 99 5.96 0.88 -3.63
N ARG A 100 6.74 0.74 -2.57
CA ARG A 100 8.02 0.05 -2.58
C ARG A 100 7.82 -1.37 -2.07
N TYR A 101 8.41 -2.33 -2.78
CA TYR A 101 8.53 -3.71 -2.34
C TYR A 101 9.99 -4.00 -2.04
N ASP A 102 10.29 -4.38 -0.80
CA ASP A 102 11.57 -4.97 -0.44
C ASP A 102 11.34 -6.47 -0.22
N VAL A 103 11.98 -7.30 -1.03
CA VAL A 103 11.81 -8.75 -1.00
C VAL A 103 13.11 -9.39 -0.54
N LYS A 104 13.04 -10.18 0.53
CA LYS A 104 14.17 -10.96 1.04
C LYS A 104 13.89 -12.44 0.87
N THR A 105 14.79 -13.11 0.17
CA THR A 105 14.63 -14.49 -0.23
C THR A 105 15.99 -15.13 -0.45
N ASP A 106 16.06 -16.43 -0.15
CA ASP A 106 17.15 -17.30 -0.60
C ASP A 106 16.75 -18.07 -1.89
N LYS A 107 15.50 -17.93 -2.33
CA LYS A 107 14.89 -18.56 -3.52
C LYS A 107 14.70 -17.53 -4.65
N PRO A 108 14.85 -17.88 -5.94
CA PRO A 108 14.53 -16.99 -7.03
C PRO A 108 13.02 -16.63 -7.05
N ILE A 109 12.69 -15.37 -7.34
CA ILE A 109 11.32 -14.85 -7.43
C ILE A 109 11.14 -14.18 -8.79
N THR A 110 9.96 -14.31 -9.38
CA THR A 110 9.57 -13.62 -10.61
C THR A 110 8.17 -13.03 -10.46
#